data_AF-A0A6A3UFI0-F1
#
_entry.id   AF-A0A6A3UFI0-F1
#
_cell.length_a   1.000
_cell.length_b   1.000
_cell.length_c   1.000
_cell.angle_alpha   90.00
_cell.angle_beta   90.00
_cell.angle_gamma   90.00
#
_symmetry.space_group_name_H-M   'P 1'
#
loop_
_entity.id
_entity.type
_entity.pdbx_description
1 polymer ?
#
loop_
_entity_poly.entity_id
_entity_poly.type
_entity_poly.pdbx_seq_one_letter_code
_entity_poly.pdbx_strand_id
1 'polypeptide(L)'
;MSDSDDREILYDQDPDLEEDFGTKAWPFAGKGDLDDVPAPTGAACIKMSNVLGGASEHSGDFSFGGQADQLPPIPGLFVDGVGPVPVPLWEERALKLIDKCDKSPFGHKMDTKLDESVRKSWQLAPDQVHFKNLTWQAGIDKMAVSIANRLGYKGIPLQCVLYKLLVYGEGGHFLKHQDTEKEDGMIATLVVQPPSLHEGGDLVVYRDGQVKHRHDFGTTEGTATYLPHNTVHYADAEHAVEKVTKGYRLALVYSVCLPPTMRHLERNPNKPMSAALADVIETMQAGDDCFALLLSHEYTENSIEGFGAGALKGVDRARFLSLEEANASVSAEKKLQLHLVELHHRVVFYGSRGDIGDWDEESREEETKWYSIDGKSLGPGDNVEVKFNFLNPGQETFSQLWRKPFGSSEIHGYMGNEGPTKRTAYSRYAIIAWPDVESVKKHWSSSIWKFRLKL
;
A
#
# COMPACT_ATOMS: atom_id res chain seq x y z
N MET A 1 -40.33 -17.18 34.58
CA MET A 1 -40.61 -17.94 33.36
C MET A 1 -41.09 -16.94 32.33
N SER A 2 -40.13 -16.27 31.69
CA SER A 2 -40.36 -15.37 30.56
C SER A 2 -40.01 -16.16 29.30
N ASP A 3 -40.98 -16.94 28.82
CA ASP A 3 -40.93 -17.59 27.51
C ASP A 3 -41.15 -16.52 26.42
N SER A 4 -40.08 -15.92 25.89
CA SER A 4 -40.19 -15.22 24.60
C SER A 4 -38.90 -14.98 23.80
N ASP A 5 -37.68 -15.27 24.29
CA ASP A 5 -36.44 -14.98 23.51
C ASP A 5 -35.85 -16.18 22.74
N ASP A 6 -36.26 -17.41 23.02
CA ASP A 6 -35.55 -18.61 22.52
C ASP A 6 -35.77 -18.96 21.03
N ARG A 7 -36.47 -18.12 20.27
CA ARG A 7 -36.77 -18.33 18.83
C ARG A 7 -36.13 -17.28 17.93
N GLU A 8 -35.15 -16.54 18.43
CA GLU A 8 -34.47 -15.51 17.65
C GLU A 8 -33.51 -16.16 16.64
N ILE A 9 -33.52 -15.65 15.41
CA ILE A 9 -32.49 -15.97 14.41
C ILE A 9 -31.60 -14.74 14.32
N LEU A 10 -30.35 -14.88 14.71
CA LEU A 10 -29.34 -13.82 14.65
C LEU A 10 -28.48 -14.04 13.41
N TYR A 11 -28.64 -13.16 12.43
CA TYR A 11 -27.85 -13.18 11.20
C TYR A 11 -26.62 -12.28 11.31
N ASP A 12 -25.60 -12.57 10.51
CA ASP A 12 -24.40 -11.73 10.30
C ASP A 12 -23.69 -11.29 11.60
N GLN A 13 -23.67 -12.18 12.58
CA GLN A 13 -22.89 -11.98 13.81
C GLN A 13 -21.39 -12.08 13.51
N ASP A 14 -20.59 -11.41 14.34
CA ASP A 14 -19.14 -11.58 14.27
C ASP A 14 -18.79 -13.04 14.63
N PRO A 15 -17.95 -13.72 13.83
CA PRO A 15 -17.54 -15.08 14.13
C PRO A 15 -16.68 -15.15 15.40
N ASP A 16 -16.85 -16.21 16.19
CA ASP A 16 -16.00 -16.48 17.35
C ASP A 16 -14.80 -17.34 16.90
N LEU A 17 -13.75 -16.67 16.46
CA LEU A 17 -12.56 -17.31 15.90
C LEU A 17 -11.83 -18.24 16.89
N GLU A 18 -11.97 -18.03 18.20
CA GLU A 18 -11.40 -18.93 19.21
C GLU A 18 -12.19 -20.23 19.27
N GLU A 19 -13.53 -20.15 19.28
CA GLU A 19 -14.41 -21.34 19.21
C GLU A 19 -14.22 -22.10 17.88
N ASP A 20 -14.10 -21.36 16.78
CA ASP A 20 -14.00 -21.91 15.43
C ASP A 20 -12.61 -22.53 15.16
N PHE A 21 -11.52 -21.93 15.66
CA PHE A 21 -10.15 -22.30 15.28
C PHE A 21 -9.12 -22.46 16.41
N GLY A 22 -9.41 -22.13 17.67
CA GLY A 22 -8.41 -22.01 18.74
C GLY A 22 -7.42 -23.19 18.88
N THR A 23 -7.86 -24.43 18.63
CA THR A 23 -6.96 -25.62 18.56
C THR A 23 -6.97 -26.36 17.21
N LYS A 24 -7.75 -25.83 16.28
CA LYS A 24 -8.08 -26.45 14.97
C LYS A 24 -7.26 -25.76 13.87
N ALA A 25 -7.32 -26.31 12.65
CA ALA A 25 -6.60 -25.73 11.52
C ALA A 25 -7.38 -24.55 10.94
N TRP A 26 -6.66 -23.52 10.53
CA TRP A 26 -7.22 -22.37 9.82
C TRP A 26 -7.66 -22.76 8.40
N PRO A 27 -8.62 -22.03 7.79
CA PRO A 27 -9.13 -22.35 6.45
C PRO A 27 -8.00 -22.45 5.42
N PHE A 28 -7.91 -23.60 4.75
CA PHE A 28 -6.90 -23.91 3.72
C PHE A 28 -5.43 -23.75 4.17
N ALA A 29 -5.19 -23.62 5.47
CA ALA A 29 -3.88 -23.35 6.08
C ALA A 29 -3.57 -24.37 7.20
N GLY A 30 -2.46 -24.13 7.90
CA GLY A 30 -2.01 -24.91 9.06
C GLY A 30 -2.67 -24.49 10.38
N LYS A 31 -2.05 -24.89 11.49
CA LYS A 31 -2.42 -24.48 12.85
C LYS A 31 -1.59 -23.28 13.30
N GLY A 32 -2.15 -22.45 14.18
CA GLY A 32 -1.48 -21.32 14.82
C GLY A 32 -2.47 -20.55 15.70
N ASP A 33 -1.94 -19.71 16.59
CA ASP A 33 -2.75 -18.89 17.50
C ASP A 33 -3.37 -17.70 16.75
N LEU A 34 -4.42 -17.06 17.30
CA LEU A 34 -5.14 -15.97 16.61
C LEU A 34 -4.26 -14.77 16.22
N ASP A 35 -3.24 -14.49 17.03
CA ASP A 35 -2.33 -13.35 16.85
C ASP A 35 -1.04 -13.74 16.10
N ASP A 36 -0.89 -15.01 15.72
CA ASP A 36 0.24 -15.43 14.90
C ASP A 36 0.08 -14.85 13.48
N VAL A 37 1.19 -14.35 12.94
CA VAL A 37 1.29 -13.90 11.56
C VAL A 37 1.78 -15.07 10.70
N PRO A 38 0.91 -15.71 9.88
CA PRO A 38 1.35 -16.78 9.01
C PRO A 38 2.37 -16.27 8.00
N ALA A 39 3.49 -16.97 7.92
CA ALA A 39 4.52 -16.73 6.92
C ALA A 39 4.44 -17.82 5.83
N PRO A 40 4.63 -17.45 4.55
CA PRO A 40 4.77 -18.44 3.50
C PRO A 40 6.01 -19.32 3.74
N THR A 41 5.92 -20.55 3.27
CA THR A 41 7.05 -21.48 3.18
C THR A 41 7.81 -21.28 1.88
N GLY A 42 9.12 -21.55 1.88
CA GLY A 42 9.96 -21.40 0.70
C GLY A 42 10.61 -20.02 0.57
N ALA A 43 11.90 -20.00 0.25
CA ALA A 43 12.69 -18.76 0.23
C ALA A 43 12.20 -17.76 -0.82
N ALA A 44 11.72 -18.27 -1.97
CA ALA A 44 11.17 -17.43 -3.03
C ALA A 44 9.82 -16.82 -2.62
N CYS A 45 8.91 -17.61 -2.04
CA CYS A 45 7.60 -17.12 -1.59
C CYS A 45 7.71 -16.09 -0.46
N ILE A 46 8.66 -16.27 0.49
CA ILE A 46 8.95 -15.26 1.52
C ILE A 46 9.38 -13.93 0.89
N LYS A 47 10.34 -13.97 -0.04
CA LYS A 47 10.79 -12.76 -0.75
C LYS A 47 9.65 -12.13 -1.56
N MET A 48 8.87 -12.94 -2.26
CA MET A 48 7.75 -12.48 -3.06
C MET A 48 6.69 -11.78 -2.20
N SER A 49 6.33 -12.38 -1.06
CA SER A 49 5.42 -11.80 -0.08
C SER A 49 5.92 -10.43 0.39
N ASN A 50 7.22 -10.30 0.69
CA ASN A 50 7.81 -9.02 1.09
C ASN A 50 7.75 -7.98 -0.03
N VAL A 51 8.09 -8.36 -1.27
CA VAL A 51 8.03 -7.44 -2.42
C VAL A 51 6.60 -6.95 -2.68
N LEU A 52 5.61 -7.86 -2.61
CA LEU A 52 4.19 -7.52 -2.75
C LEU A 52 3.64 -6.71 -1.57
N GLY A 53 4.31 -6.76 -0.41
CA GLY A 53 4.02 -5.91 0.74
C GLY A 53 4.22 -4.41 0.46
N GLY A 54 5.11 -4.07 -0.46
CA GLY A 54 5.31 -2.70 -0.92
C GLY A 54 4.25 -2.17 -1.91
N ALA A 55 3.25 -3.00 -2.26
CA ALA A 55 2.12 -2.55 -3.07
C ALA A 55 1.09 -1.84 -2.19
N SER A 56 0.62 -0.66 -2.62
CA SER A 56 -0.42 0.10 -1.92
C SER A 56 -1.68 0.27 -2.80
N GLU A 57 -2.84 0.53 -2.18
CA GLU A 57 -4.07 0.92 -2.92
C GLU A 57 -3.87 2.16 -3.80
N HIS A 58 -2.88 2.97 -3.43
CA HIS A 58 -2.43 4.15 -4.17
C HIS A 58 -1.08 3.88 -4.86
N SER A 59 -0.75 2.64 -5.22
CA SER A 59 0.46 2.36 -6.00
C SER A 59 0.40 2.98 -7.41
N GLY A 60 -0.71 3.67 -7.73
CA GLY A 60 -0.86 4.62 -8.83
C GLY A 60 -0.43 6.07 -8.51
N ASP A 61 -0.47 6.52 -7.26
CA ASP A 61 -0.03 7.88 -6.85
C ASP A 61 1.49 7.88 -6.62
N PHE A 62 2.23 7.70 -7.71
CA PHE A 62 3.67 7.95 -7.77
C PHE A 62 4.03 9.37 -7.27
N SER A 63 3.07 10.28 -7.36
CA SER A 63 3.07 11.54 -6.65
C SER A 63 1.64 11.98 -6.33
N PHE A 64 1.48 12.72 -5.24
CA PHE A 64 0.22 13.35 -4.87
C PHE A 64 0.45 14.73 -4.24
N GLY A 65 -0.61 15.53 -4.15
CA GLY A 65 -0.52 16.87 -3.57
C GLY A 65 -1.88 17.52 -3.43
N GLY A 66 -1.89 18.74 -2.87
CA GLY A 66 -3.09 19.53 -2.65
C GLY A 66 -2.91 20.55 -1.53
N GLN A 67 -4.02 21.11 -1.06
CA GLN A 67 -4.04 21.94 0.14
C GLN A 67 -3.56 21.14 1.36
N ALA A 68 -2.70 21.74 2.19
CA ALA A 68 -2.15 21.13 3.39
C ALA A 68 -3.00 21.46 4.63
N ASP A 69 -4.21 20.91 4.71
CA ASP A 69 -5.19 21.22 5.77
C ASP A 69 -4.70 20.91 7.19
N GLN A 70 -3.72 20.02 7.32
CA GLN A 70 -3.12 19.67 8.60
C GLN A 70 -2.18 20.76 9.13
N LEU A 71 -1.72 21.68 8.27
CA LEU A 71 -0.79 22.74 8.62
C LEU A 71 -1.51 24.06 8.91
N PRO A 72 -1.06 24.85 9.90
CA PRO A 72 -1.56 26.19 10.09
C PRO A 72 -1.12 27.08 8.92
N PRO A 73 -1.96 28.01 8.43
CA PRO A 73 -1.55 28.98 7.40
C PRO A 73 -0.34 29.83 7.79
N ILE A 74 -0.18 30.09 9.09
CA ILE A 74 0.95 30.85 9.62
C ILE A 74 1.96 29.88 10.26
N PRO A 75 3.11 29.62 9.63
CA PRO A 75 4.11 28.68 10.14
C PRO A 75 4.86 29.20 11.38
N GLY A 76 4.80 30.50 11.66
CA GLY A 76 5.68 31.13 12.65
C GLY A 76 7.16 30.99 12.25
N LEU A 77 7.45 31.05 10.94
CA LEU A 77 8.79 30.86 10.39
C LEU A 77 9.74 31.94 10.92
N PHE A 78 10.90 31.50 11.40
CA PHE A 78 11.96 32.34 11.92
C PHE A 78 13.28 31.84 11.37
N VAL A 79 14.11 32.74 10.84
CA VAL A 79 15.41 32.41 10.26
C VAL A 79 16.51 33.13 11.00
N ASP A 80 17.56 32.40 11.37
CA ASP A 80 18.69 32.98 12.10
C ASP A 80 19.36 34.09 11.28
N GLY A 81 19.58 35.24 11.91
CA GLY A 81 20.13 36.43 11.24
C GLY A 81 19.15 37.22 10.35
N VAL A 82 17.94 36.71 10.10
CA VAL A 82 16.83 37.46 9.44
C VAL A 82 15.76 37.87 10.46
N GLY A 83 15.44 36.97 11.39
CA GLY A 83 14.33 37.10 12.32
C GLY A 83 13.03 36.46 11.79
N PRO A 84 11.85 36.92 12.24
CA PRO A 84 10.56 36.41 11.77
C PRO A 84 10.34 36.63 10.27
N VAL A 85 9.91 35.60 9.57
CA VAL A 85 9.55 35.63 8.14
C VAL A 85 8.03 35.53 8.01
N PRO A 86 7.32 36.66 7.80
CA PRO A 86 5.87 36.64 7.66
C PRO A 86 5.45 36.01 6.33
N VAL A 87 4.26 35.41 6.31
CA VAL A 87 3.60 34.89 5.09
C VAL A 87 2.30 35.68 4.81
N PRO A 88 1.86 35.82 3.54
CA PRO A 88 2.48 35.27 2.33
C PRO A 88 3.87 35.84 2.08
N LEU A 89 4.76 35.06 1.45
CA LEU A 89 6.05 35.61 1.01
C LEU A 89 5.83 36.56 -0.18
N TRP A 90 6.29 37.82 -0.06
CA TRP A 90 6.33 38.79 -1.15
C TRP A 90 7.72 39.39 -1.30
N GLU A 91 7.94 40.16 -2.36
CA GLU A 91 9.25 40.67 -2.78
C GLU A 91 10.12 41.26 -1.65
N GLU A 92 9.62 42.25 -0.90
CA GLU A 92 10.42 42.91 0.14
C GLU A 92 10.96 41.93 1.20
N ARG A 93 10.17 40.89 1.52
CA ARG A 93 10.55 39.86 2.50
C ARG A 93 11.41 38.77 1.88
N ALA A 94 11.10 38.38 0.65
CA ALA A 94 11.89 37.44 -0.11
C ALA A 94 13.32 37.95 -0.28
N LEU A 95 13.51 39.23 -0.63
CA LEU A 95 14.84 39.81 -0.79
C LEU A 95 15.66 39.81 0.51
N LYS A 96 15.02 40.10 1.66
CA LYS A 96 15.67 40.00 2.98
C LYS A 96 16.07 38.57 3.33
N LEU A 97 15.25 37.60 2.95
CA LEU A 97 15.55 36.18 3.14
C LEU A 97 16.69 35.73 2.21
N ILE A 98 16.63 36.11 0.94
CA ILE A 98 17.62 35.80 -0.10
C ILE A 98 19.02 36.33 0.27
N ASP A 99 19.12 37.49 0.93
CA ASP A 99 20.40 38.03 1.43
C ASP A 99 21.15 37.07 2.38
N LYS A 100 20.43 36.14 3.02
CA LYS A 100 21.02 35.09 3.86
C LYS A 100 21.11 33.73 3.19
N CYS A 101 20.47 33.55 2.04
CA CYS A 101 20.47 32.27 1.34
C CYS A 101 21.71 32.10 0.47
N ASP A 102 22.14 30.86 0.32
CA ASP A 102 23.07 30.48 -0.75
C ASP A 102 22.32 30.24 -2.05
N LYS A 103 23.00 30.42 -3.19
CA LYS A 103 22.46 29.91 -4.46
C LYS A 103 22.36 28.40 -4.39
N SER A 104 21.25 27.87 -4.87
CA SER A 104 20.98 26.44 -4.86
C SER A 104 21.88 25.69 -5.87
N PRO A 105 22.71 24.73 -5.43
CA PRO A 105 23.48 23.92 -6.34
C PRO A 105 22.66 22.76 -6.92
N PHE A 106 23.18 22.09 -7.95
CA PHE A 106 22.64 20.82 -8.44
C PHE A 106 23.76 19.77 -8.55
N GLY A 107 23.39 18.50 -8.44
CA GLY A 107 24.32 17.38 -8.60
C GLY A 107 24.52 17.03 -10.07
N HIS A 108 25.77 16.83 -10.49
CA HIS A 108 26.11 16.28 -11.80
C HIS A 108 27.19 15.21 -11.64
N LYS A 109 26.78 13.94 -11.61
CA LYS A 109 27.62 12.81 -11.18
C LYS A 109 28.02 12.98 -9.70
N MET A 110 29.32 12.96 -9.38
CA MET A 110 29.84 13.16 -8.03
C MET A 110 30.15 14.62 -7.69
N ASP A 111 29.92 15.56 -8.63
CA ASP A 111 30.26 16.97 -8.47
C ASP A 111 29.01 17.83 -8.19
N THR A 112 29.15 18.74 -7.23
CA THR A 112 28.16 19.79 -6.94
C THR A 112 28.45 21.03 -7.79
N LYS A 113 27.50 21.47 -8.64
CA LYS A 113 27.67 22.60 -9.56
C LYS A 113 26.65 23.71 -9.34
N LEU A 114 27.03 24.92 -9.72
CA LEU A 114 26.16 26.12 -9.76
C LEU A 114 25.97 26.53 -11.23
N ASP A 115 24.79 26.27 -11.78
CA ASP A 115 24.39 26.69 -13.13
C ASP A 115 22.92 27.11 -13.10
N GLU A 116 22.67 28.40 -13.25
CA GLU A 116 21.32 28.98 -13.20
C GLU A 116 20.48 28.65 -14.44
N SER A 117 21.07 28.09 -15.50
CA SER A 117 20.30 27.52 -16.62
C SER A 117 19.69 26.15 -16.29
N VAL A 118 20.22 25.48 -15.26
CA VAL A 118 19.75 24.18 -14.77
C VAL A 118 18.88 24.33 -13.53
N ARG A 119 19.36 25.09 -12.54
CA ARG A 119 18.65 25.36 -11.29
C ARG A 119 18.83 26.81 -10.88
N LYS A 120 17.73 27.55 -10.83
CA LYS A 120 17.70 28.93 -10.37
C LYS A 120 16.80 29.03 -9.14
N SER A 121 17.42 28.93 -7.96
CA SER A 121 16.76 29.16 -6.67
C SER A 121 17.80 29.48 -5.60
N TRP A 122 17.32 29.93 -4.44
CA TRP A 122 18.13 30.16 -3.25
C TRP A 122 17.74 29.15 -2.17
N GLN A 123 18.69 28.73 -1.34
CA GLN A 123 18.46 27.76 -0.28
C GLN A 123 19.04 28.18 1.07
N LEU A 124 18.42 27.70 2.14
CA LEU A 124 18.94 27.72 3.51
C LEU A 124 18.98 26.31 4.07
N ALA A 125 20.01 26.06 4.88
CA ALA A 125 20.16 24.81 5.63
C ALA A 125 19.09 24.72 6.74
N PRO A 126 18.70 23.50 7.14
CA PRO A 126 17.55 23.30 8.02
C PRO A 126 17.82 23.76 9.45
N ASP A 127 19.08 23.77 9.89
CA ASP A 127 19.51 24.26 11.21
C ASP A 127 19.34 25.77 11.39
N GLN A 128 19.23 26.52 10.28
CA GLN A 128 18.97 27.97 10.30
C GLN A 128 17.47 28.32 10.32
N VAL A 129 16.59 27.32 10.21
CA VAL A 129 15.15 27.47 9.99
C VAL A 129 14.37 26.96 11.19
N HIS A 130 13.60 27.84 11.81
CA HIS A 130 12.83 27.56 13.02
C HIS A 130 11.34 27.82 12.84
N PHE A 131 10.50 26.97 13.42
CA PHE A 131 9.05 27.18 13.47
C PHE A 131 8.64 27.54 14.89
N LYS A 132 8.26 28.80 15.11
CA LYS A 132 7.80 29.31 16.42
C LYS A 132 6.32 29.01 16.68
N ASN A 133 5.56 28.65 15.65
CA ASN A 133 4.22 28.11 15.84
C ASN A 133 4.31 26.60 16.15
N LEU A 134 4.05 26.23 17.40
CA LEU A 134 4.15 24.84 17.86
C LEU A 134 3.17 23.90 17.15
N THR A 135 2.09 24.42 16.56
CA THR A 135 1.15 23.60 15.79
C THR A 135 1.69 23.19 14.42
N TRP A 136 2.78 23.80 13.95
CA TRP A 136 3.44 23.41 12.71
C TRP A 136 3.98 21.97 12.78
N GLN A 137 4.75 21.64 13.82
CA GLN A 137 5.30 20.29 13.99
C GLN A 137 4.19 19.25 14.15
N ALA A 138 3.18 19.55 14.96
CA ALA A 138 2.02 18.68 15.11
C ALA A 138 1.26 18.44 13.78
N GLY A 139 1.26 19.44 12.89
CA GLY A 139 0.71 19.31 11.54
C GLY A 139 1.57 18.42 10.64
N ILE A 140 2.90 18.57 10.67
CA ILE A 140 3.84 17.69 9.98
C ILE A 140 3.70 16.24 10.45
N ASP A 141 3.57 16.01 11.75
CA ASP A 141 3.39 14.66 12.31
C ASP A 141 2.07 14.02 11.83
N LYS A 142 0.98 14.80 11.75
CA LYS A 142 -0.29 14.34 11.16
C LYS A 142 -0.17 14.06 9.66
N MET A 143 0.58 14.88 8.93
CA MET A 143 0.86 14.63 7.52
C MET A 143 1.64 13.34 7.34
N ALA A 144 2.64 13.05 8.18
CA ALA A 144 3.42 11.81 8.11
C ALA A 144 2.53 10.55 8.16
N VAL A 145 1.49 10.56 9.01
CA VAL A 145 0.50 9.46 9.07
C VAL A 145 -0.31 9.36 7.77
N SER A 146 -0.78 10.48 7.22
CA SER A 146 -1.50 10.50 5.95
C SER A 146 -0.62 10.03 4.78
N ILE A 147 0.63 10.47 4.75
CA ILE A 147 1.63 10.07 3.76
C ILE A 147 1.92 8.59 3.87
N ALA A 148 2.09 8.05 5.08
CA ALA A 148 2.31 6.63 5.30
C ALA A 148 1.16 5.80 4.72
N ASN A 149 -0.08 6.19 4.98
CA ASN A 149 -1.25 5.51 4.43
C ASN A 149 -1.28 5.55 2.89
N ARG A 150 -0.97 6.70 2.29
CA ARG A 150 -0.96 6.86 0.83
C ARG A 150 0.21 6.16 0.15
N LEU A 151 1.39 6.12 0.78
CA LEU A 151 2.56 5.43 0.23
C LEU A 151 2.57 3.91 0.48
N GLY A 152 1.56 3.36 1.18
CA GLY A 152 1.49 1.92 1.48
C GLY A 152 2.20 1.50 2.77
N TYR A 153 2.65 2.46 3.57
CA TYR A 153 3.30 2.25 4.85
C TYR A 153 2.29 2.43 6.01
N LYS A 154 1.03 1.99 5.84
CA LYS A 154 -0.02 2.16 6.84
C LYS A 154 0.40 1.56 8.19
N GLY A 155 0.27 2.34 9.26
CA GLY A 155 0.69 1.93 10.62
C GLY A 155 2.18 2.07 10.90
N ILE A 156 3.00 2.47 9.92
CA ILE A 156 4.42 2.73 10.11
C ILE A 156 4.63 4.21 10.47
N PRO A 157 5.37 4.51 11.57
CA PRO A 157 5.60 5.88 12.00
C PRO A 157 6.70 6.53 11.13
N LEU A 158 6.33 6.98 9.93
CA LEU A 158 7.23 7.73 9.05
C LEU A 158 7.68 9.04 9.71
N GLN A 159 8.92 9.45 9.44
CA GLN A 159 9.50 10.68 9.94
C GLN A 159 9.67 11.68 8.81
N CYS A 160 9.15 12.90 8.95
CA CYS A 160 9.38 13.99 8.00
C CYS A 160 10.48 14.91 8.56
N VAL A 161 11.68 14.84 8.00
CA VAL A 161 12.86 15.60 8.44
C VAL A 161 13.07 16.78 7.51
N LEU A 162 13.08 18.02 8.02
CA LEU A 162 13.35 19.19 7.19
C LEU A 162 14.77 19.11 6.63
N TYR A 163 14.89 19.12 5.30
CA TYR A 163 16.16 19.07 4.61
C TYR A 163 16.65 20.45 4.20
N LYS A 164 15.76 21.31 3.66
CA LYS A 164 16.12 22.67 3.24
C LYS A 164 14.90 23.56 3.04
N LEU A 165 15.12 24.86 3.17
CA LEU A 165 14.21 25.89 2.69
C LEU A 165 14.68 26.38 1.33
N LEU A 166 13.75 26.62 0.41
CA LEU A 166 13.99 27.13 -0.94
C LEU A 166 13.16 28.39 -1.20
N VAL A 167 13.79 29.36 -1.87
CA VAL A 167 13.11 30.54 -2.44
C VAL A 167 13.31 30.52 -3.94
N TYR A 168 12.22 30.61 -4.70
CA TYR A 168 12.22 30.83 -6.13
C TYR A 168 11.64 32.21 -6.42
N GLY A 169 12.43 33.09 -7.01
CA GLY A 169 11.94 34.36 -7.55
C GLY A 169 11.59 34.23 -9.03
N GLU A 170 11.29 35.34 -9.69
CA GLU A 170 10.96 35.36 -11.12
C GLU A 170 12.05 34.72 -12.01
N GLY A 171 11.61 33.85 -12.91
CA GLY A 171 12.43 32.99 -13.75
C GLY A 171 13.10 31.82 -13.01
N GLY A 172 12.90 31.70 -11.70
CA GLY A 172 13.39 30.58 -10.89
C GLY A 172 12.77 29.26 -11.33
N HIS A 173 13.58 28.20 -11.41
CA HIS A 173 13.18 26.89 -11.92
C HIS A 173 14.18 25.81 -11.50
N PHE A 174 13.85 24.55 -11.77
CA PHE A 174 14.79 23.44 -11.73
C PHE A 174 14.43 22.45 -12.84
N LEU A 175 15.34 22.22 -13.78
CA LEU A 175 15.17 21.26 -14.86
C LEU A 175 14.92 19.84 -14.33
N LYS A 176 14.41 18.98 -15.20
CA LYS A 176 14.13 17.57 -14.92
C LYS A 176 15.36 16.88 -14.29
N HIS A 177 15.18 16.35 -13.10
CA HIS A 177 16.20 15.66 -12.32
C HIS A 177 15.54 14.60 -11.43
N GLN A 178 16.36 13.76 -10.83
CA GLN A 178 15.97 12.85 -9.76
C GLN A 178 16.71 13.30 -8.51
N ASP A 179 16.02 13.34 -7.36
CA ASP A 179 16.70 13.61 -6.10
C ASP A 179 17.62 12.43 -5.77
N THR A 180 18.78 12.72 -5.18
CA THR A 180 19.54 11.66 -4.49
C THR A 180 18.99 11.56 -3.07
N GLU A 181 19.00 10.35 -2.50
CA GLU A 181 18.72 10.16 -1.08
C GLU A 181 19.56 11.13 -0.23
N LYS A 182 18.91 11.78 0.72
CA LYS A 182 19.50 12.83 1.58
C LYS A 182 19.66 12.39 3.02
N GLU A 183 18.86 11.41 3.42
CA GLU A 183 18.77 10.86 4.77
C GLU A 183 18.65 9.35 4.65
N ASP A 184 19.22 8.62 5.61
CA ASP A 184 19.09 7.17 5.64
C ASP A 184 17.61 6.77 5.81
N GLY A 185 17.13 5.88 4.93
CA GLY A 185 15.76 5.41 4.92
C GLY A 185 14.75 6.38 4.35
N MET A 186 15.22 7.40 3.62
CA MET A 186 14.37 8.27 2.82
C MET A 186 13.67 7.48 1.70
N ILE A 187 12.33 7.44 1.76
CA ILE A 187 11.49 6.77 0.76
C ILE A 187 10.76 7.76 -0.16
N ALA A 188 10.58 9.00 0.29
CA ALA A 188 9.87 10.04 -0.46
C ALA A 188 10.36 11.44 -0.09
N THR A 189 10.05 12.40 -0.95
CA THR A 189 10.22 13.84 -0.72
C THR A 189 8.86 14.47 -0.49
N LEU A 190 8.71 15.19 0.62
CA LEU A 190 7.57 16.08 0.89
C LEU A 190 7.99 17.52 0.63
N VAL A 191 7.30 18.21 -0.27
CA VAL A 191 7.48 19.64 -0.50
C VAL A 191 6.25 20.38 0.03
N VAL A 192 6.45 21.20 1.04
CA VAL A 192 5.42 22.10 1.59
C VAL A 192 5.67 23.52 1.08
N GLN A 193 4.66 24.15 0.47
CA GLN A 193 4.66 25.55 0.10
C GLN A 193 3.83 26.33 1.14
N PRO A 194 4.47 27.10 2.04
CA PRO A 194 3.77 28.09 2.84
C PRO A 194 3.16 29.17 1.95
N PRO A 195 2.19 29.96 2.46
CA PRO A 195 1.56 31.00 1.66
C PRO A 195 2.60 31.92 0.99
N SER A 196 2.45 32.13 -0.31
CA SER A 196 3.43 32.80 -1.18
C SER A 196 2.70 33.56 -2.28
N LEU A 197 3.15 34.78 -2.58
CA LEU A 197 2.62 35.58 -3.68
C LEU A 197 3.43 35.29 -4.95
N HIS A 198 2.97 34.33 -5.76
CA HIS A 198 3.65 33.90 -6.98
C HIS A 198 2.69 33.37 -8.06
N GLU A 199 3.18 33.34 -9.30
CA GLU A 199 2.55 32.68 -10.44
C GLU A 199 3.56 31.70 -11.08
N GLY A 200 3.08 30.55 -11.59
CA GLY A 200 3.92 29.47 -12.11
C GLY A 200 4.63 28.70 -11.01
N GLY A 201 5.79 28.09 -11.33
CA GLY A 201 6.55 27.33 -10.35
C GLY A 201 5.99 25.92 -10.04
N ASP A 202 5.17 25.37 -10.94
CA ASP A 202 4.59 24.04 -10.82
C ASP A 202 5.68 22.97 -10.60
N LEU A 203 5.40 22.00 -9.73
CA LEU A 203 6.21 20.79 -9.61
C LEU A 203 5.62 19.72 -10.53
N VAL A 204 6.41 19.28 -11.50
CA VAL A 204 6.02 18.29 -12.49
C VAL A 204 6.74 16.98 -12.21
N VAL A 205 6.00 15.89 -12.09
CA VAL A 205 6.54 14.55 -11.83
C VAL A 205 6.38 13.66 -13.05
N TYR A 206 7.47 12.97 -13.41
CA TYR A 206 7.57 12.14 -14.60
C TYR A 206 7.66 10.66 -14.25
N ARG A 207 7.04 9.83 -15.09
CA ARG A 207 7.23 8.38 -15.08
C ARG A 207 7.33 7.88 -16.52
N ASP A 208 8.32 7.03 -16.79
CA ASP A 208 8.62 6.50 -18.13
C ASP A 208 8.80 7.63 -19.18
N GLY A 209 9.45 8.72 -18.76
CA GLY A 209 9.68 9.89 -19.61
C GLY A 209 8.46 10.78 -19.88
N GLN A 210 7.27 10.43 -19.36
CA GLN A 210 6.03 11.20 -19.55
C GLN A 210 5.63 11.95 -18.29
N VAL A 211 5.01 13.12 -18.44
CA VAL A 211 4.38 13.84 -17.33
C VAL A 211 3.20 13.02 -16.80
N LYS A 212 3.24 12.65 -15.51
CA LYS A 212 2.14 11.95 -14.84
C LYS A 212 1.38 12.84 -13.87
N HIS A 213 2.09 13.70 -13.14
CA HIS A 213 1.48 14.63 -12.21
C HIS A 213 2.05 16.03 -12.39
N ARG A 214 1.21 17.03 -12.14
CA ARG A 214 1.57 18.45 -12.12
C ARG A 214 0.88 19.07 -10.91
N HIS A 215 1.66 19.65 -10.02
CA HIS A 215 1.20 20.27 -8.79
C HIS A 215 1.46 21.77 -8.85
N ASP A 216 0.39 22.56 -8.93
CA ASP A 216 0.43 24.01 -9.11
C ASP A 216 0.46 24.79 -7.77
N PHE A 217 0.35 24.05 -6.65
CA PHE A 217 0.29 24.55 -5.28
C PHE A 217 -0.76 25.66 -5.06
N GLY A 218 -1.94 25.51 -5.64
CA GLY A 218 -3.09 26.40 -5.40
C GLY A 218 -3.02 27.71 -6.16
N THR A 219 -2.15 27.82 -7.17
CA THR A 219 -2.06 29.02 -8.02
C THR A 219 -3.30 29.15 -8.92
N THR A 220 -3.81 28.05 -9.47
CA THR A 220 -5.03 28.07 -10.31
C THR A 220 -6.26 28.49 -9.51
N GLU A 221 -6.35 28.04 -8.26
CA GLU A 221 -7.47 28.35 -7.36
C GLU A 221 -7.31 29.68 -6.61
N GLY A 222 -6.15 30.35 -6.74
CA GLY A 222 -5.85 31.59 -6.02
C GLY A 222 -5.62 31.42 -4.52
N THR A 223 -5.48 30.18 -4.04
CA THR A 223 -5.30 29.84 -2.62
C THR A 223 -3.82 29.87 -2.19
N ALA A 224 -2.87 29.84 -3.13
CA ALA A 224 -1.42 29.88 -2.87
C ALA A 224 -0.97 31.06 -1.99
N THR A 225 -1.70 32.18 -2.03
CA THR A 225 -1.39 33.40 -1.24
C THR A 225 -1.83 33.30 0.22
N TYR A 226 -2.74 32.38 0.55
CA TYR A 226 -3.42 32.36 1.84
C TYR A 226 -3.28 31.03 2.58
N LEU A 227 -3.11 29.93 1.84
CA LEU A 227 -3.16 28.58 2.39
C LEU A 227 -1.88 27.80 2.04
N PRO A 228 -1.41 26.95 2.96
CA PRO A 228 -0.28 26.09 2.70
C PRO A 228 -0.69 24.96 1.76
N HIS A 229 0.21 24.58 0.86
CA HIS A 229 0.02 23.48 -0.08
C HIS A 229 1.16 22.48 0.06
N ASN A 230 0.93 21.25 -0.36
CA ASN A 230 1.97 20.23 -0.35
C ASN A 230 1.95 19.36 -1.60
N THR A 231 3.08 18.73 -1.86
CA THR A 231 3.17 17.57 -2.74
C THR A 231 4.15 16.57 -2.14
N VAL A 232 3.90 15.30 -2.42
CA VAL A 232 4.75 14.17 -2.09
C VAL A 232 5.03 13.40 -3.36
N HIS A 233 6.27 12.98 -3.53
CA HIS A 233 6.69 12.06 -4.58
C HIS A 233 7.75 11.12 -4.03
N TYR A 234 7.84 9.92 -4.58
CA TYR A 234 8.90 8.98 -4.19
C TYR A 234 10.29 9.59 -4.43
N ALA A 235 11.28 9.19 -3.62
CA ALA A 235 12.64 9.73 -3.70
C ALA A 235 13.28 9.45 -5.07
N ASP A 236 12.83 8.40 -5.74
CA ASP A 236 13.26 7.98 -7.07
C ASP A 236 12.53 8.67 -8.22
N ALA A 237 11.58 9.56 -7.91
CA ALA A 237 10.79 10.20 -8.93
C ALA A 237 11.61 11.25 -9.69
N GLU A 238 11.67 11.09 -11.01
CA GLU A 238 12.10 12.18 -11.88
C GLU A 238 11.09 13.32 -11.79
N HIS A 239 11.55 14.53 -11.51
CA HIS A 239 10.69 15.70 -11.37
C HIS A 239 11.40 16.98 -11.83
N ALA A 240 10.61 18.02 -12.08
CA ALA A 240 11.07 19.34 -12.45
C ALA A 240 10.25 20.39 -11.70
N VAL A 241 10.82 21.58 -11.55
CA VAL A 241 10.12 22.79 -11.12
C VAL A 241 10.08 23.74 -12.31
N GLU A 242 8.89 24.01 -12.81
CA GLU A 242 8.70 24.96 -13.90
C GLU A 242 9.03 26.38 -13.47
N LYS A 243 9.09 27.31 -14.44
CA LYS A 243 9.48 28.68 -14.16
C LYS A 243 8.42 29.37 -13.31
N VAL A 244 8.85 30.00 -12.21
CA VAL A 244 8.07 31.05 -11.55
C VAL A 244 8.00 32.23 -12.51
N THR A 245 6.81 32.54 -13.00
CA THR A 245 6.60 33.62 -13.99
C THR A 245 6.47 34.98 -13.32
N LYS A 246 6.12 35.03 -12.04
CA LYS A 246 5.98 36.27 -11.27
C LYS A 246 6.09 36.02 -9.78
N GLY A 247 6.63 36.99 -9.04
CA GLY A 247 6.65 36.97 -7.58
C GLY A 247 7.66 35.99 -6.99
N TYR A 248 7.39 35.50 -5.78
CA TYR A 248 8.31 34.68 -5.00
C TYR A 248 7.61 33.50 -4.35
N ARG A 249 8.09 32.29 -4.66
CA ARG A 249 7.62 31.03 -4.13
C ARG A 249 8.54 30.53 -3.01
N LEU A 250 7.98 30.35 -1.82
CA LEU A 250 8.64 29.71 -0.68
C LEU A 250 8.34 28.21 -0.68
N ALA A 251 9.36 27.37 -0.52
CA ALA A 251 9.17 25.93 -0.38
C ALA A 251 10.04 25.36 0.73
N LEU A 252 9.49 24.44 1.51
CA LEU A 252 10.14 23.67 2.55
C LEU A 252 10.20 22.23 2.06
N VAL A 253 11.40 21.68 1.95
CA VAL A 253 11.63 20.33 1.46
C VAL A 253 11.96 19.43 2.64
N TYR A 254 11.19 18.37 2.82
CA TYR A 254 11.35 17.36 3.86
C TYR A 254 11.68 16.01 3.23
N SER A 255 12.61 15.29 3.85
CA SER A 255 12.84 13.87 3.60
C SER A 255 11.85 13.05 4.43
N VAL A 256 11.07 12.20 3.75
CA VAL A 256 10.13 11.28 4.39
C VAL A 256 10.84 9.94 4.58
N CYS A 257 11.09 9.56 5.84
CA CYS A 257 11.99 8.47 6.19
C CYS A 257 11.27 7.35 6.95
N LEU A 258 11.70 6.11 6.69
CA LEU A 258 11.38 4.96 7.52
C LEU A 258 12.14 5.03 8.85
N PRO A 259 11.55 4.54 9.96
CA PRO A 259 12.27 4.44 11.21
C PRO A 259 13.43 3.43 11.07
N PRO A 260 14.55 3.58 11.81
CA PRO A 260 15.73 2.73 11.69
C PRO A 260 15.44 1.22 11.78
N THR A 261 14.46 0.82 12.59
CA THR A 261 14.05 -0.59 12.77
C THR A 261 13.27 -1.17 11.59
N MET A 262 12.76 -0.34 10.68
CA MET A 262 11.93 -0.75 9.54
C MET A 262 12.55 -0.42 8.18
N ARG A 263 13.84 -0.08 8.13
CA ARG A 263 14.58 0.20 6.88
C ARG A 263 14.60 -0.96 5.87
N HIS A 264 14.37 -2.19 6.33
CA HIS A 264 14.23 -3.35 5.43
C HIS A 264 12.98 -3.28 4.53
N LEU A 265 12.06 -2.34 4.79
CA LEU A 265 10.88 -2.03 3.96
C LEU A 265 11.17 -0.95 2.90
N GLU A 266 12.41 -0.46 2.82
CA GLU A 266 12.84 0.42 1.74
C GLU A 266 12.64 -0.30 0.39
N ARG A 267 11.91 0.35 -0.50
CA ARG A 267 11.74 -0.14 -1.87
C ARG A 267 12.99 0.19 -2.65
N ASN A 268 13.49 -0.73 -3.50
CA ASN A 268 14.60 -0.40 -4.39
C ASN A 268 14.14 0.63 -5.44
N PRO A 269 14.64 1.88 -5.39
CA PRO A 269 14.20 2.96 -6.27
C PRO A 269 14.54 2.73 -7.75
N ASN A 270 15.55 1.91 -8.02
CA ASN A 270 16.03 1.64 -9.38
C ASN A 270 15.36 0.43 -10.03
N LYS A 271 14.40 -0.21 -9.34
CA LYS A 271 13.81 -1.46 -9.80
C LYS A 271 12.29 -1.46 -9.64
N PRO A 272 11.52 -1.48 -10.75
CA PRO A 272 10.07 -1.62 -10.65
C PRO A 272 9.72 -2.93 -9.94
N MET A 273 8.60 -2.94 -9.23
CA MET A 273 8.17 -4.09 -8.43
C MET A 273 8.06 -5.35 -9.29
N SER A 274 7.58 -5.23 -10.52
CA SER A 274 7.54 -6.32 -11.51
C SER A 274 8.92 -6.89 -11.81
N ALA A 275 9.95 -6.07 -11.96
CA ALA A 275 11.31 -6.58 -12.15
C ALA A 275 11.88 -7.25 -10.88
N ALA A 276 11.55 -6.75 -9.69
CA ALA A 276 11.93 -7.41 -8.44
C ALA A 276 11.23 -8.77 -8.28
N LEU A 277 9.94 -8.84 -8.63
CA LEU A 277 9.17 -10.08 -8.65
C LEU A 277 9.70 -11.07 -9.70
N ALA A 278 10.07 -10.59 -10.90
CA ALA A 278 10.63 -11.45 -11.96
C ALA A 278 11.91 -12.15 -11.49
N ASP A 279 12.84 -11.43 -10.87
CA ASP A 279 14.04 -12.04 -10.27
C ASP A 279 13.69 -13.11 -9.23
N VAL A 280 12.68 -12.86 -8.39
CA VAL A 280 12.25 -13.84 -7.39
C VAL A 280 11.66 -15.09 -8.06
N ILE A 281 10.80 -14.91 -9.07
CA ILE A 281 10.19 -16.01 -9.84
C ILE A 281 11.28 -16.87 -10.52
N GLU A 282 12.32 -16.25 -11.08
CA GLU A 282 13.45 -16.98 -11.68
C GLU A 282 14.18 -17.89 -10.67
N THR A 283 14.23 -17.50 -9.40
CA THR A 283 14.89 -18.29 -8.35
C THR A 283 14.06 -19.44 -7.80
N MET A 284 12.76 -19.50 -8.12
CA MET A 284 11.85 -20.53 -7.59
C MET A 284 12.36 -21.94 -7.95
N GLN A 285 12.25 -22.86 -6.98
CA GLN A 285 12.68 -24.25 -7.13
C GLN A 285 11.49 -25.18 -6.94
N ALA A 286 11.61 -26.43 -7.41
CA ALA A 286 10.59 -27.46 -7.23
C ALA A 286 10.14 -27.57 -5.76
N GLY A 287 8.91 -27.15 -5.48
CA GLY A 287 8.33 -27.08 -4.13
C GLY A 287 7.96 -25.66 -3.67
N ASP A 288 8.64 -24.63 -4.19
CA ASP A 288 8.32 -23.21 -3.97
C ASP A 288 7.32 -22.68 -5.01
N ASP A 289 7.05 -23.45 -6.08
CA ASP A 289 6.40 -22.98 -7.30
C ASP A 289 4.89 -22.71 -7.19
N CYS A 290 4.26 -23.08 -6.07
CA CYS A 290 2.83 -22.89 -5.85
C CYS A 290 2.56 -22.01 -4.63
N PHE A 291 1.79 -20.95 -4.82
CA PHE A 291 1.38 -20.06 -3.74
C PHE A 291 -0.01 -19.48 -3.99
N ALA A 292 -0.65 -19.03 -2.92
CA ALA A 292 -1.90 -18.30 -2.96
C ALA A 292 -1.72 -16.92 -2.34
N LEU A 293 -2.14 -15.88 -3.05
CA LEU A 293 -2.19 -14.51 -2.56
C LEU A 293 -3.64 -14.16 -2.21
N LEU A 294 -3.96 -14.09 -0.92
CA LEU A 294 -5.28 -13.66 -0.46
C LEU A 294 -5.54 -12.21 -0.86
N LEU A 295 -6.72 -11.95 -1.40
CA LEU A 295 -7.12 -10.61 -1.79
C LEU A 295 -7.60 -9.82 -0.58
N SER A 296 -7.24 -8.55 -0.50
CA SER A 296 -7.55 -7.65 0.61
C SER A 296 -8.96 -7.06 0.52
N HIS A 297 -9.57 -7.01 -0.66
CA HIS A 297 -10.96 -6.56 -0.83
C HIS A 297 -11.94 -7.73 -0.96
N GLU A 298 -13.21 -7.42 -0.70
CA GLU A 298 -14.33 -8.29 -1.02
C GLU A 298 -14.66 -8.23 -2.52
N TYR A 299 -14.95 -9.40 -3.08
CA TYR A 299 -15.39 -9.57 -4.45
C TYR A 299 -16.62 -10.47 -4.47
N THR A 300 -17.50 -10.24 -5.43
CA THR A 300 -18.65 -11.10 -5.68
C THR A 300 -18.39 -12.00 -6.87
N GLU A 301 -18.99 -13.19 -6.87
CA GLU A 301 -18.96 -14.13 -8.00
C GLU A 301 -19.30 -13.42 -9.32
N ASN A 302 -20.37 -12.63 -9.35
CA ASN A 302 -20.76 -11.83 -10.52
C ASN A 302 -19.67 -10.87 -11.00
N SER A 303 -18.91 -10.24 -10.09
CA SER A 303 -17.83 -9.32 -10.47
C SER A 303 -16.64 -10.08 -11.07
N ILE A 304 -16.29 -11.24 -10.51
CA ILE A 304 -15.18 -12.07 -11.00
C ILE A 304 -15.57 -12.76 -12.31
N GLU A 305 -16.77 -13.30 -12.44
CA GLU A 305 -17.23 -13.91 -13.69
C GLU A 305 -17.37 -12.89 -14.83
N GLY A 306 -17.83 -11.67 -14.52
CA GLY A 306 -18.05 -10.63 -15.51
C GLY A 306 -16.79 -9.92 -15.99
N PHE A 307 -15.79 -9.74 -15.12
CA PHE A 307 -14.61 -8.91 -15.42
C PHE A 307 -13.26 -9.59 -15.14
N GLY A 308 -13.25 -10.80 -14.57
CA GLY A 308 -12.04 -11.50 -14.16
C GLY A 308 -11.15 -10.64 -13.27
N ALA A 309 -9.85 -10.61 -13.59
CA ALA A 309 -8.88 -9.78 -12.91
C ALA A 309 -9.13 -8.27 -13.10
N GLY A 310 -9.94 -7.88 -14.09
CA GLY A 310 -10.41 -6.51 -14.27
C GLY A 310 -11.32 -6.01 -13.15
N ALA A 311 -11.93 -6.90 -12.37
CA ALA A 311 -12.70 -6.53 -11.18
C ALA A 311 -11.83 -6.11 -9.99
N LEU A 312 -10.54 -6.47 -9.98
CA LEU A 312 -9.65 -6.23 -8.84
C LEU A 312 -9.48 -4.73 -8.58
N LYS A 313 -9.46 -4.36 -7.28
CA LYS A 313 -9.40 -2.96 -6.83
C LYS A 313 -8.21 -2.73 -5.92
N GLY A 314 -7.82 -1.46 -5.80
CA GLY A 314 -6.79 -1.00 -4.87
C GLY A 314 -5.53 -1.86 -4.93
N VAL A 315 -5.11 -2.36 -3.76
CA VAL A 315 -3.87 -3.11 -3.57
C VAL A 315 -3.88 -4.46 -4.31
N ASP A 316 -5.06 -5.08 -4.47
CA ASP A 316 -5.18 -6.37 -5.16
C ASP A 316 -4.85 -6.23 -6.63
N ARG A 317 -5.38 -5.17 -7.27
CA ARG A 317 -5.07 -4.83 -8.65
C ARG A 317 -3.59 -4.50 -8.83
N ALA A 318 -3.02 -3.75 -7.90
CA ALA A 318 -1.61 -3.37 -7.93
C ALA A 318 -0.68 -4.59 -7.87
N ARG A 319 -0.95 -5.51 -6.95
CA ARG A 319 -0.21 -6.76 -6.78
C ARG A 319 -0.38 -7.66 -8.00
N PHE A 320 -1.61 -7.84 -8.48
CA PHE A 320 -1.90 -8.66 -9.66
C PHE A 320 -1.16 -8.17 -10.90
N LEU A 321 -1.27 -6.87 -11.24
CA LEU A 321 -0.59 -6.33 -12.43
C LEU A 321 0.93 -6.46 -12.35
N SER A 322 1.49 -6.28 -11.16
CA SER A 322 2.94 -6.42 -10.96
C SER A 322 3.39 -7.87 -11.09
N LEU A 323 2.58 -8.82 -10.60
CA LEU A 323 2.79 -10.26 -10.81
C LEU A 323 2.66 -10.65 -12.28
N GLU A 324 1.65 -10.13 -12.98
CA GLU A 324 1.42 -10.39 -14.39
C GLU A 324 2.56 -9.87 -15.26
N GLU A 325 3.00 -8.63 -15.05
CA GLU A 325 4.14 -8.03 -15.76
C GLU A 325 5.46 -8.78 -15.46
N ALA A 326 5.66 -9.17 -14.19
CA ALA A 326 6.81 -9.99 -13.81
C ALA A 326 6.79 -11.33 -14.54
N ASN A 327 5.65 -12.02 -14.53
CA ASN A 327 5.47 -13.32 -15.14
C ASN A 327 5.60 -13.29 -16.68
N ALA A 328 5.27 -12.16 -17.31
CA ALA A 328 5.53 -11.96 -18.73
C ALA A 328 7.03 -11.84 -19.06
N SER A 329 7.85 -11.44 -18.08
CA SER A 329 9.27 -11.13 -18.23
C SER A 329 10.22 -12.27 -17.84
N VAL A 330 9.71 -13.36 -17.26
CA VAL A 330 10.53 -14.52 -16.86
C VAL A 330 10.74 -15.51 -17.99
N SER A 331 11.75 -16.37 -17.83
CA SER A 331 12.06 -17.49 -18.70
C SER A 331 10.85 -18.43 -18.84
N ALA A 332 10.70 -19.04 -20.02
CA ALA A 332 9.54 -19.88 -20.34
C ALA A 332 9.33 -21.02 -19.34
N GLU A 333 10.41 -21.57 -18.78
CA GLU A 333 10.38 -22.66 -17.80
C GLU A 333 9.89 -22.21 -16.42
N LYS A 334 9.94 -20.91 -16.14
CA LYS A 334 9.57 -20.27 -14.87
C LYS A 334 8.24 -19.53 -14.95
N LYS A 335 7.59 -19.52 -16.11
CA LYS A 335 6.25 -18.96 -16.22
C LYS A 335 5.30 -19.64 -15.25
N LEU A 336 4.47 -18.82 -14.63
CA LEU A 336 3.38 -19.22 -13.77
C LEU A 336 2.07 -19.09 -14.55
N GLN A 337 1.13 -19.99 -14.35
CA GLN A 337 -0.25 -19.72 -14.69
C GLN A 337 -0.97 -19.16 -13.46
N LEU A 338 -1.81 -18.15 -13.68
CA LEU A 338 -2.53 -17.45 -12.62
C LEU A 338 -4.01 -17.77 -12.72
N HIS A 339 -4.66 -17.97 -11.57
CA HIS A 339 -6.10 -18.22 -11.46
C HIS A 339 -6.68 -17.39 -10.33
N LEU A 340 -7.95 -17.02 -10.45
CA LEU A 340 -8.73 -16.44 -9.36
C LEU A 340 -9.51 -17.57 -8.70
N VAL A 341 -9.51 -17.62 -7.38
CA VAL A 341 -10.17 -18.69 -6.63
C VAL A 341 -10.95 -18.10 -5.47
N GLU A 342 -12.22 -18.47 -5.36
CA GLU A 342 -13.02 -18.23 -4.16
C GLU A 342 -12.78 -19.38 -3.18
N LEU A 343 -12.32 -19.04 -1.98
CA LEU A 343 -12.09 -19.98 -0.89
C LEU A 343 -13.26 -19.89 0.08
N HIS A 344 -14.00 -20.98 0.28
CA HIS A 344 -15.13 -21.03 1.19
C HIS A 344 -14.89 -22.06 2.30
N HIS A 345 -15.09 -21.66 3.55
CA HIS A 345 -14.98 -22.53 4.72
C HIS A 345 -16.23 -22.40 5.56
N ARG A 346 -16.83 -23.52 5.96
CA ARG A 346 -18.04 -23.53 6.77
C ARG A 346 -17.86 -24.45 7.97
N VAL A 347 -18.26 -23.96 9.14
CA VAL A 347 -18.35 -24.71 10.39
C VAL A 347 -19.79 -24.71 10.86
N VAL A 348 -20.32 -25.87 11.21
CA VAL A 348 -21.69 -26.04 11.71
C VAL A 348 -21.62 -26.58 13.13
N PHE A 349 -22.41 -25.99 14.01
CA PHE A 349 -22.52 -26.35 15.43
C PHE A 349 -23.98 -26.59 15.82
N TYR A 350 -24.16 -27.42 16.85
CA TYR A 350 -25.43 -27.62 17.53
C TYR A 350 -25.28 -27.28 19.02
N GLY A 351 -26.38 -26.86 19.66
CA GLY A 351 -26.35 -26.57 21.10
C GLY A 351 -26.16 -27.83 21.95
N SER A 352 -25.09 -27.86 22.73
CA SER A 352 -24.85 -28.87 23.75
C SER A 352 -26.01 -28.85 24.75
N ARG A 353 -26.63 -30.02 24.94
CA ARG A 353 -27.84 -30.20 25.78
C ARG A 353 -29.04 -29.31 25.41
N GLY A 354 -29.02 -28.68 24.23
CA GLY A 354 -30.06 -27.79 23.77
C GLY A 354 -29.91 -26.33 24.23
N ASP A 355 -28.84 -25.96 24.92
CA ASP A 355 -28.67 -24.57 25.37
C ASP A 355 -27.98 -23.71 24.29
N ILE A 356 -28.41 -22.45 24.16
CA ILE A 356 -27.74 -21.46 23.29
C ILE A 356 -26.50 -20.96 24.02
N GLY A 357 -25.34 -20.99 23.35
CA GLY A 357 -24.06 -20.49 23.87
C GLY A 357 -23.11 -21.57 24.41
N ASP A 358 -23.54 -22.83 24.47
CA ASP A 358 -22.66 -24.00 24.63
C ASP A 358 -22.75 -24.81 23.34
N TRP A 359 -21.74 -24.70 22.47
CA TRP A 359 -21.78 -25.23 21.11
C TRP A 359 -20.87 -26.44 20.94
N ASP A 360 -21.40 -27.51 20.34
CA ASP A 360 -20.63 -28.66 19.88
C ASP A 360 -20.52 -28.61 18.34
N GLU A 361 -19.32 -28.83 17.78
CA GLU A 361 -19.11 -28.85 16.32
C GLU A 361 -19.74 -30.12 15.70
N GLU A 362 -20.64 -29.92 14.74
CA GLU A 362 -21.25 -30.98 13.93
C GLU A 362 -20.39 -31.33 12.72
N SER A 363 -19.94 -30.31 11.97
CA SER A 363 -19.20 -30.50 10.73
C SER A 363 -18.35 -29.28 10.35
N ARG A 364 -17.35 -29.55 9.51
CA ARG A 364 -16.45 -28.56 8.92
C ARG A 364 -16.16 -28.91 7.47
N GLU A 365 -16.33 -27.94 6.59
CA GLU A 365 -16.23 -28.15 5.15
C GLU A 365 -15.43 -27.02 4.49
N GLU A 366 -14.57 -27.38 3.54
CA GLU A 366 -13.78 -26.48 2.69
C GLU A 366 -14.20 -26.69 1.23
N GLU A 367 -14.53 -25.61 0.52
CA GLU A 367 -14.90 -25.61 -0.88
C GLU A 367 -14.12 -24.54 -1.65
N THR A 368 -13.80 -24.82 -2.92
CA THR A 368 -13.13 -23.85 -3.79
C THR A 368 -13.86 -23.72 -5.12
N LYS A 369 -14.04 -22.48 -5.58
CA LYS A 369 -14.51 -22.18 -6.95
C LYS A 369 -13.40 -21.52 -7.74
N TRP A 370 -13.14 -22.04 -8.94
CA TRP A 370 -12.00 -21.63 -9.74
C TRP A 370 -12.43 -20.83 -10.95
N TYR A 371 -11.67 -19.79 -11.25
CA TYR A 371 -11.89 -18.91 -12.40
C TYR A 371 -10.56 -18.66 -13.12
N SER A 372 -10.61 -18.58 -14.44
CA SER A 372 -9.51 -18.00 -15.21
C SER A 372 -9.35 -16.51 -14.88
N ILE A 373 -8.20 -15.92 -15.24
CA ILE A 373 -7.97 -14.47 -15.09
C ILE A 373 -8.94 -13.61 -15.91
N ASP A 374 -9.58 -14.16 -16.94
CA ASP A 374 -10.61 -13.48 -17.73
C ASP A 374 -12.02 -13.66 -17.16
N GLY A 375 -12.17 -14.34 -16.01
CA GLY A 375 -13.45 -14.54 -15.32
C GLY A 375 -14.21 -15.80 -15.72
N LYS A 376 -13.74 -16.58 -16.70
CA LYS A 376 -14.39 -17.85 -17.04
C LYS A 376 -14.35 -18.82 -15.86
N SER A 377 -15.51 -19.22 -15.36
CA SER A 377 -15.65 -20.28 -14.35
C SER A 377 -15.11 -21.61 -14.89
N LEU A 378 -14.27 -22.23 -14.09
CA LEU A 378 -13.61 -23.50 -14.35
C LEU A 378 -14.30 -24.66 -13.60
N GLY A 379 -15.32 -24.35 -12.78
CA GLY A 379 -16.06 -25.32 -11.98
C GLY A 379 -15.50 -25.50 -10.57
N PRO A 380 -16.17 -26.34 -9.75
CA PRO A 380 -15.74 -26.62 -8.40
C PRO A 380 -14.45 -27.43 -8.41
N GLY A 381 -13.56 -27.13 -7.46
CA GLY A 381 -12.41 -27.99 -7.25
C GLY A 381 -12.80 -29.37 -6.75
N ASP A 382 -12.07 -30.41 -7.17
CA ASP A 382 -12.26 -31.76 -6.61
C ASP A 382 -12.14 -31.72 -5.08
N ASN A 383 -12.90 -32.57 -4.36
CA ASN A 383 -12.89 -32.78 -2.89
C ASN A 383 -11.55 -33.33 -2.36
N VAL A 384 -10.43 -32.71 -2.72
CA VAL A 384 -9.11 -32.95 -2.13
C VAL A 384 -8.90 -31.86 -1.09
N GLU A 385 -8.48 -32.25 0.11
CA GLU A 385 -8.03 -31.28 1.12
C GLU A 385 -6.79 -30.56 0.58
N VAL A 386 -6.95 -29.33 0.10
CA VAL A 386 -5.87 -28.52 -0.47
C VAL A 386 -5.39 -27.54 0.59
N LYS A 387 -4.11 -27.63 0.96
CA LYS A 387 -3.45 -26.62 1.78
C LYS A 387 -2.63 -25.70 0.89
N PHE A 388 -2.89 -24.40 0.98
CA PHE A 388 -2.20 -23.39 0.18
C PHE A 388 -1.03 -22.80 0.95
N ASN A 389 0.05 -22.52 0.23
CA ASN A 389 1.14 -21.69 0.72
C ASN A 389 0.75 -20.22 0.58
N PHE A 390 0.16 -19.64 1.63
CA PHE A 390 -0.33 -18.27 1.59
C PHE A 390 0.80 -17.24 1.63
N LEU A 391 0.87 -16.40 0.60
CA LEU A 391 1.59 -15.14 0.69
C LEU A 391 0.82 -14.21 1.62
N ASN A 392 1.54 -13.54 2.52
CA ASN A 392 0.97 -12.61 3.48
C ASN A 392 1.68 -11.24 3.41
N PRO A 393 1.55 -10.52 2.27
CA PRO A 393 2.19 -9.22 2.10
C PRO A 393 1.65 -8.15 3.06
N GLY A 394 0.44 -8.33 3.60
CA GLY A 394 -0.16 -7.42 4.57
C GLY A 394 0.32 -7.63 6.01
N GLN A 395 1.09 -8.70 6.29
CA GLN A 395 1.46 -9.13 7.65
C GLN A 395 0.24 -9.27 8.57
N GLU A 396 -0.87 -9.74 7.99
CA GLU A 396 -2.11 -9.97 8.71
C GLU A 396 -1.95 -11.18 9.64
N THR A 397 -2.45 -11.09 10.87
CA THR A 397 -2.55 -12.28 11.75
C THR A 397 -3.58 -13.27 11.20
N PHE A 398 -3.58 -14.52 11.66
CA PHE A 398 -4.62 -15.47 11.27
C PHE A 398 -6.03 -14.94 11.52
N SER A 399 -6.26 -14.29 12.67
CA SER A 399 -7.55 -13.67 12.97
C SER A 399 -7.91 -12.56 11.99
N GLN A 400 -6.95 -11.72 11.61
CA GLN A 400 -7.16 -10.65 10.63
C GLN A 400 -7.48 -11.19 9.24
N LEU A 401 -6.92 -12.35 8.87
CA LEU A 401 -7.16 -12.95 7.56
C LEU A 401 -8.61 -13.41 7.36
N TRP A 402 -9.32 -13.79 8.42
CA TRP A 402 -10.62 -14.46 8.34
C TRP A 402 -11.75 -13.79 9.14
N ARG A 403 -11.46 -12.78 9.97
CA ARG A 403 -12.51 -11.94 10.57
C ARG A 403 -13.27 -11.15 9.50
N LYS A 404 -14.30 -10.41 9.93
CA LYS A 404 -15.03 -9.50 9.06
C LYS A 404 -14.09 -8.60 8.22
N PRO A 405 -14.38 -8.45 6.92
CA PRO A 405 -15.63 -8.86 6.25
C PRO A 405 -15.66 -10.31 5.72
N PHE A 406 -14.60 -11.10 5.92
CA PHE A 406 -14.46 -12.43 5.30
C PHE A 406 -15.09 -13.57 6.09
N GLY A 407 -15.72 -13.29 7.22
CA GLY A 407 -16.37 -14.27 8.09
C GLY A 407 -17.64 -13.73 8.71
N SER A 408 -18.67 -14.57 8.75
CA SER A 408 -19.96 -14.27 9.36
C SER A 408 -20.52 -15.49 10.09
N SER A 409 -21.30 -15.25 11.14
CA SER A 409 -21.96 -16.29 11.90
C SER A 409 -23.47 -16.07 11.95
N GLU A 410 -24.22 -17.15 11.78
CA GLU A 410 -25.67 -17.20 11.90
C GLU A 410 -26.03 -18.12 13.06
N ILE A 411 -26.89 -17.66 13.96
CA ILE A 411 -27.38 -18.46 15.08
C ILE A 411 -28.89 -18.61 14.92
N HIS A 412 -29.34 -19.85 14.87
CA HIS A 412 -30.75 -20.20 14.89
C HIS A 412 -31.09 -20.71 16.29
N GLY A 413 -32.03 -20.04 16.96
CA GLY A 413 -32.64 -20.55 18.18
C GLY A 413 -33.47 -21.81 17.94
N TYR A 414 -34.34 -22.16 18.89
CA TYR A 414 -35.14 -23.38 18.82
C TYR A 414 -36.10 -23.40 17.62
N MET A 415 -35.85 -24.29 16.66
CA MET A 415 -36.67 -24.47 15.45
C MET A 415 -37.55 -25.73 15.56
N GLY A 416 -38.39 -25.80 16.60
CA GLY A 416 -39.32 -26.90 16.81
C GLY A 416 -38.69 -28.09 17.54
N ASN A 417 -38.57 -29.24 16.87
CA ASN A 417 -37.92 -30.44 17.43
C ASN A 417 -36.40 -30.42 17.29
N GLU A 418 -35.88 -29.49 16.48
CA GLU A 418 -34.46 -29.27 16.28
C GLU A 418 -33.97 -28.24 17.32
N GLY A 419 -32.89 -28.59 18.03
CA GLY A 419 -32.23 -27.69 18.97
C GLY A 419 -31.59 -26.49 18.26
N PRO A 420 -31.02 -25.54 19.01
CA PRO A 420 -30.37 -24.39 18.41
C PRO A 420 -29.16 -24.83 17.57
N THR A 421 -28.91 -24.11 16.48
CA THR A 421 -27.76 -24.35 15.60
C THR A 421 -27.00 -23.05 15.36
N LYS A 422 -25.68 -23.15 15.24
CA LYS A 422 -24.83 -22.04 14.83
C LYS A 422 -24.10 -22.44 13.55
N ARG A 423 -24.05 -21.55 12.58
CA ARG A 423 -23.33 -21.75 11.32
C ARG A 423 -22.39 -20.59 11.11
N THR A 424 -21.11 -20.89 10.95
CA THR A 424 -20.10 -19.88 10.69
C THR A 424 -19.52 -20.13 9.32
N ALA A 425 -19.53 -19.12 8.46
CA ALA A 425 -19.04 -19.18 7.10
C ALA A 425 -17.94 -18.15 6.89
N TYR A 426 -16.90 -18.56 6.18
CA TYR A 426 -15.81 -17.70 5.74
C TYR A 426 -15.68 -17.78 4.23
N SER A 427 -15.57 -16.64 3.57
CA SER A 427 -15.32 -16.56 2.14
C SER A 427 -14.28 -15.49 1.83
N ARG A 428 -13.26 -15.85 1.06
CA ARG A 428 -12.23 -14.92 0.61
C ARG A 428 -11.68 -15.32 -0.75
N TYR A 429 -11.49 -14.34 -1.63
CA TYR A 429 -10.86 -14.58 -2.93
C TYR A 429 -9.33 -14.59 -2.81
N ALA A 430 -8.67 -15.35 -3.69
CA ALA A 430 -7.22 -15.43 -3.79
C ALA A 430 -6.77 -15.48 -5.26
N ILE A 431 -5.55 -15.03 -5.53
CA ILE A 431 -4.82 -15.36 -6.76
C ILE A 431 -3.96 -16.57 -6.49
N ILE A 432 -4.15 -17.65 -7.24
CA ILE A 432 -3.33 -18.85 -7.15
C ILE A 432 -2.37 -18.89 -8.34
N ALA A 433 -1.09 -19.09 -8.05
CA ALA A 433 -0.04 -19.23 -9.04
C ALA A 433 0.60 -20.61 -8.96
N TRP A 434 0.84 -21.21 -10.13
CA TRP A 434 1.50 -22.52 -10.28
C TRP A 434 2.38 -22.53 -11.54
N PRO A 435 3.44 -23.36 -11.63
CA PRO A 435 4.32 -23.37 -12.79
C PRO A 435 3.64 -23.88 -14.06
N ASP A 436 3.97 -23.26 -15.20
CA ASP A 436 3.47 -23.64 -16.52
C ASP A 436 4.14 -24.94 -17.00
N VAL A 437 3.37 -25.73 -17.73
CA VAL A 437 3.42 -27.19 -17.65
C VAL A 437 4.58 -27.82 -18.43
N GLU A 438 5.17 -27.11 -19.39
CA GLU A 438 6.23 -27.70 -20.20
C GLU A 438 7.50 -28.00 -19.38
N SER A 439 7.72 -27.33 -18.24
CA SER A 439 8.86 -27.58 -17.35
C SER A 439 8.65 -28.72 -16.34
N VAL A 440 7.40 -29.05 -15.98
CA VAL A 440 7.07 -29.93 -14.84
C VAL A 440 6.90 -31.42 -15.22
N LYS A 441 6.94 -31.79 -16.51
CA LYS A 441 6.82 -33.19 -16.96
C LYS A 441 7.87 -34.16 -16.37
N LYS A 442 8.90 -33.68 -15.67
CA LYS A 442 9.98 -34.52 -15.16
C LYS A 442 9.82 -35.00 -13.72
N HIS A 443 9.18 -34.27 -12.81
CA HIS A 443 9.24 -34.61 -11.38
C HIS A 443 7.88 -34.37 -10.73
N TRP A 444 7.31 -35.39 -10.08
CA TRP A 444 6.23 -35.34 -9.06
C TRP A 444 4.94 -36.12 -9.39
N SER A 445 4.58 -36.95 -8.41
CA SER A 445 3.33 -37.68 -8.22
C SER A 445 2.71 -37.13 -6.93
N SER A 446 1.81 -36.15 -7.00
CA SER A 446 1.03 -35.70 -5.84
C SER A 446 -0.45 -35.56 -6.19
N SER A 447 -1.31 -35.79 -5.20
CA SER A 447 -2.77 -35.85 -5.30
C SER A 447 -3.43 -34.59 -5.88
N ILE A 448 -2.73 -33.45 -5.84
CA ILE A 448 -3.16 -32.15 -6.39
C ILE A 448 -3.23 -32.19 -7.94
N TRP A 449 -2.48 -33.09 -8.60
CA TRP A 449 -2.50 -33.23 -10.07
C TRP A 449 -3.81 -33.75 -10.66
N LYS A 450 -4.72 -34.32 -9.87
CA LYS A 450 -6.01 -34.83 -10.38
C LYS A 450 -6.91 -33.72 -10.94
N PHE A 451 -6.71 -32.48 -10.50
CA PHE A 451 -7.41 -31.29 -10.99
C PHE A 451 -7.30 -31.12 -12.51
N ARG A 452 -6.22 -31.65 -13.10
CA ARG A 452 -5.85 -31.38 -14.49
C ARG A 452 -6.40 -32.37 -15.51
N LEU A 453 -7.07 -33.44 -15.08
CA LEU A 453 -7.64 -34.42 -16.01
C LEU A 453 -9.04 -34.04 -16.51
N LYS A 454 -9.61 -32.91 -16.07
CA LYS A 454 -10.97 -32.49 -16.46
C LYS A 454 -11.19 -31.00 -16.77
N LEU A 455 -10.16 -30.15 -16.77
CA LEU A 455 -10.25 -28.74 -17.19
C LEU A 455 -9.83 -28.54 -18.65
#